data_AF-A0A2T0U341-F1
#
_entry.id   AF-A0A2T0U341-F1
#
_cell.length_a   1.000
_cell.length_b   1.000
_cell.length_c   1.000
_cell.angle_alpha   90.00
_cell.angle_beta   90.00
_cell.angle_gamma   90.00
#
_symmetry.space_group_name_H-M   'P 1'
#
loop_
_entity.id
_entity.type
_entity.pdbx_description
1 polymer ?
#
loop_
_entity_poly.entity_id
_entity_poly.type
_entity_poly.pdbx_seq_one_letter_code
_entity_poly.pdbx_strand_id
1 'polypeptide(L)' 'MKVLKPEDFLIGDIVQLKSGGPKMTVIEIELNFIKSKYWNIDKGTFEYDHSDFETLINFTAEKRD' A
#
# COMPACT_ATOMS: atom_id res chain seq x y z
N MET A 1 9.61 11.83 8.64
CA MET A 1 8.65 10.78 8.26
C MET A 1 7.37 11.44 7.82
N LYS A 2 7.08 11.49 6.52
CA LYS A 2 5.79 11.95 6.02
C LYS A 2 4.83 10.78 6.08
N VAL A 3 3.67 10.96 6.72
CA VAL A 3 2.58 9.99 6.62
C VAL A 3 2.09 10.10 5.18
N LEU A 4 2.23 9.01 4.41
CA LEU A 4 1.78 8.98 3.03
C LEU A 4 0.26 9.01 3.03
N LYS A 5 -0.30 9.92 2.23
CA LYS A 5 -1.73 9.90 1.96
C LYS A 5 -2.01 8.81 0.95
N PRO A 6 -3.24 8.31 0.87
CA PRO A 6 -3.57 7.30 -0.11
C PRO A 6 -3.31 7.72 -1.57
N GLU A 7 -3.41 9.02 -1.88
CA GLU A 7 -3.05 9.63 -3.17
C GLU A 7 -1.56 9.53 -3.54
N ASP A 8 -0.69 9.19 -2.59
CA ASP A 8 0.74 8.95 -2.80
C ASP A 8 1.06 7.50 -3.24
N PHE A 9 0.04 6.63 -3.37
CA PHE A 9 0.17 5.25 -3.81
C PHE A 9 -0.38 5.06 -5.21
N LEU A 10 0.32 4.26 -6.02
CA LEU A 10 -0.12 3.85 -7.35
C LEU A 10 -0.16 2.33 -7.46
N ILE A 11 -0.97 1.83 -8.39
CA ILE A 11 -0.96 0.42 -8.78
C ILE A 11 0.45 0.04 -9.23
N GLY A 12 0.93 -1.10 -8.74
CA GLY A 12 2.30 -1.60 -8.93
C GLY A 12 3.28 -1.19 -7.83
N ASP A 13 2.89 -0.31 -6.89
CA ASP A 13 3.77 0.04 -5.78
C ASP A 13 4.03 -1.13 -4.84
N ILE A 14 5.28 -1.23 -4.39
CA ILE A 14 5.67 -2.16 -3.34
C ILE A 14 5.57 -1.42 -2.01
N VAL A 15 4.67 -1.89 -1.15
CA VAL A 15 4.40 -1.31 0.16
C VAL A 15 4.61 -2.31 1.30
N GLN A 16 4.76 -1.81 2.51
CA GLN A 16 4.78 -2.60 3.75
C GLN A 16 4.15 -1.81 4.89
N LEU A 17 3.50 -2.48 5.82
CA LEU A 17 3.04 -1.87 7.06
C LEU A 17 4.23 -1.40 7.89
N LYS A 18 4.15 -0.17 8.41
CA LYS A 18 5.20 0.42 9.27
C LYS A 18 5.38 -0.36 10.58
N SER A 19 4.33 -0.98 11.09
CA SER A 19 4.36 -1.90 12.24
C SER A 19 5.17 -3.18 11.96
N GLY A 20 5.54 -3.42 10.70
CA GLY A 20 6.20 -4.64 10.24
C GLY A 20 5.21 -5.59 9.59
N GLY A 21 5.68 -6.37 8.62
CA GLY A 21 4.82 -7.29 7.87
C GLY A 21 5.44 -7.71 6.55
N PRO A 22 4.72 -8.50 5.72
CA PRO A 22 5.20 -8.83 4.39
C PRO A 22 5.21 -7.59 3.48
N LYS A 23 6.08 -7.61 2.45
CA LYS A 23 5.99 -6.65 1.34
C LYS A 23 4.84 -7.04 0.42
N MET A 24 4.11 -6.05 -0.06
CA MET A 24 2.87 -6.24 -0.78
C MET A 24 2.86 -5.33 -2.01
N THR A 25 2.31 -5.81 -3.11
CA THR A 25 2.14 -5.01 -4.33
C THR A 25 0.72 -4.45 -4.34
N VAL A 26 0.57 -3.13 -4.53
CA VAL A 26 -0.74 -2.52 -4.77
C VAL A 26 -1.24 -3.00 -6.12
N ILE A 27 -2.39 -3.66 -6.17
CA ILE A 27 -2.97 -4.15 -7.43
C ILE A 27 -4.26 -3.42 -7.82
N GLU A 28 -4.94 -2.82 -6.84
CA GLU A 28 -6.16 -2.05 -7.07
C GLU A 28 -6.30 -0.97 -5.99
N ILE A 29 -6.76 0.22 -6.38
CA ILE A 29 -7.06 1.32 -5.47
C ILE A 29 -8.49 1.76 -5.78
N GLU A 30 -9.37 1.71 -4.78
CA GLU A 30 -10.74 2.22 -4.97
C GLU A 30 -10.76 3.75 -5.07
N LEU A 31 -11.70 4.29 -5.85
CA LEU A 31 -11.80 5.71 -6.23
C LEU A 31 -11.98 6.72 -5.09
N ASN A 32 -12.10 6.27 -3.84
CA ASN A 32 -12.16 7.12 -2.65
C ASN A 32 -11.04 6.81 -1.65
N PHE A 33 -10.08 5.97 -2.03
CA PHE A 33 -8.95 5.57 -1.20
C PHE A 33 -9.32 4.94 0.16
N ILE A 34 -10.57 4.48 0.30
CA ILE A 34 -11.04 3.81 1.52
C ILE A 34 -10.47 2.40 1.56
N LYS A 35 -10.36 1.74 0.41
CA LYS A 35 -9.84 0.38 0.30
C LYS A 35 -8.84 0.25 -0.83
N SER A 36 -7.89 -0.65 -0.65
CA SER A 36 -6.98 -1.06 -1.71
C SER A 36 -6.75 -2.56 -1.63
N LYS A 37 -6.56 -3.18 -2.80
CA LYS A 37 -6.15 -4.57 -2.88
C LYS A 37 -4.65 -4.66 -3.00
N TYR A 38 -4.12 -5.60 -2.25
CA TYR A 38 -2.71 -5.89 -2.21
C TYR A 38 -2.49 -7.35 -2.54
N TRP A 39 -1.38 -7.62 -3.20
CA TRP A 39 -0.91 -8.97 -3.46
C TRP A 39 0.42 -9.22 -2.75
N ASN A 40 0.53 -10.36 -2.08
CA ASN A 40 1.77 -10.86 -1.53
C ASN A 40 1.99 -12.31 -1.95
N ILE A 41 3.25 -12.71 -2.12
CA ILE A 41 3.61 -14.05 -2.58
C ILE A 41 3.19 -15.17 -1.62
N ASP A 42 3.20 -14.91 -0.32
CA ASP A 42 2.89 -15.92 0.71
C ASP A 42 1.40 -15.96 1.04
N LYS A 43 0.70 -14.82 0.90
CA LYS A 43 -0.70 -14.65 1.32
C LYS A 43 -1.71 -14.53 0.17
N GLY A 44 -1.24 -14.37 -1.06
CA GLY A 44 -2.09 -14.07 -2.20
C GLY A 44 -2.67 -12.65 -2.14
N THR A 45 -3.89 -12.50 -2.63
CA THR A 45 -4.60 -11.20 -2.69
C THR A 45 -5.45 -10.97 -1.45
N PHE A 46 -5.41 -9.76 -0.91
CA PHE A 46 -6.26 -9.32 0.19
C PHE A 46 -6.58 -7.83 0.09
N GLU A 47 -7.64 -7.42 0.77
CA GLU A 47 -8.09 -6.04 0.87
C GLU A 47 -7.61 -5.44 2.19
N TYR A 48 -7.24 -4.17 2.13
CA TYR A 48 -6.92 -3.37 3.32
C TYR A 48 -7.77 -2.10 3.30
N ASP A 49 -8.36 -1.80 4.46
CA ASP A 49 -9.11 -0.57 4.68
C ASP A 49 -8.17 0.49 5.24
N HIS A 50 -8.07 1.63 4.57
CA HIS A 50 -7.18 2.72 4.98
C HIS A 50 -7.70 3.47 6.23
N SER A 51 -8.94 3.23 6.67
CA SER A 51 -9.44 3.76 7.95
C SER A 51 -8.73 3.12 9.16
N ASP A 52 -8.23 1.89 9.00
CA ASP A 52 -7.33 1.22 9.93
C ASP A 52 -5.89 1.72 9.67
N PHE A 53 -5.59 2.96 10.09
CA PHE A 53 -4.34 3.67 9.83
C PHE A 53 -3.11 3.03 10.49
N GLU A 54 -2.67 1.87 10.02
CA GLU A 54 -1.25 1.52 10.02
C GLU A 54 -0.59 2.28 8.88
N THR A 55 0.45 3.06 9.18
CA THR A 55 1.18 3.81 8.14
C THR A 55 1.80 2.81 7.16
N LEU A 56 1.45 2.86 5.87
CA LEU A 56 2.16 2.11 4.84
C LEU A 56 3.44 2.86 4.44
N ILE A 57 4.52 2.11 4.23
CA ILE A 57 5.78 2.59 3.66
C ILE A 57 5.80 2.17 2.19
N ASN A 58 5.94 3.13 1.28
CA ASN A 58 6.08 2.89 -0.15
C ASN A 58 7.56 2.87 -0.55
N PHE A 59 8.04 1.73 -1.08
CA PHE A 59 9.46 1.53 -1.44
C PHE A 59 9.77 1.92 -2.90
N THR A 60 8.75 2.19 -3.70
CA THR A 60 8.86 2.45 -5.14
C THR A 60 8.47 3.88 -5.52
N ALA A 61 7.88 4.65 -4.60
CA ALA A 61 7.53 6.06 -4.81
C ALA A 61 8.72 6.95 -5.24
N GLU A 62 9.88 6.81 -4.59
CA GLU A 62 11.06 7.66 -4.84
C GLU A 62 11.84 7.30 -6.12
N LYS A 63 11.49 6.20 -6.79
CA LYS A 63 12.20 5.73 -8.00
C LYS A 63 11.56 6.18 -9.31
N ARG A 64 10.63 7.14 -9.25
CA ARG A 64 9.78 7.58 -10.37
C ARG A 64 10.28 8.85 -11.08
N ASP A 65 11.50 9.30 -10.78
CA ASP A 65 12.16 10.42 -11.47
C ASP A 65 12.47 10.13 -12.94
#